data_AF-A0A2D5UEB2-F1
#
_entry.id   AF-A0A2D5UEB2-F1
#
_cell.length_a   1.000
_cell.length_b   1.000
_cell.length_c   1.000
_cell.angle_alpha   90.00
_cell.angle_beta   90.00
_cell.angle_gamma   90.00
#
_symmetry.space_group_name_H-M   'P 1'
#
loop_
_entity.id
_entity.type
_entity.pdbx_description
1 polymer ?
#
loop_
_entity_poly.entity_id
_entity_poly.type
_entity_poly.pdbx_seq_one_letter_code
_entity_poly.pdbx_strand_id
1 'polypeptide(L)' 'MRIWRAYPLESEAGASAGPGEVLGETDTPEGRGLRVRTGEGDLVLFEVQPPGGRRMAAADYLRGRSLAGGAVLGERV' A
#
# COMPACT_ATOMS: atom_id res chain seq x y z
N MET A 1 0.83 -4.37 11.13
CA MET A 1 -0.30 -3.46 10.79
C MET A 1 -1.44 -4.32 10.27
N ARG A 2 -2.70 -4.02 10.60
CA ARG A 2 -3.87 -4.70 10.01
C ARG A 2 -4.36 -3.93 8.80
N ILE A 3 -4.80 -4.64 7.76
CA ILE A 3 -5.42 -4.06 6.57
C ILE A 3 -6.93 -4.29 6.68
N TRP A 4 -7.70 -3.21 6.64
CA TRP A 4 -9.15 -3.25 6.82
C TRP A 4 -9.93 -3.14 5.51
N ARG A 5 -9.35 -2.46 4.51
CA ARG A 5 -9.94 -2.33 3.18
C ARG A 5 -8.85 -2.17 2.13
N ALA A 6 -9.01 -2.92 1.03
CA ALA A 6 -8.10 -2.88 -0.10
C ALA A 6 -8.81 -3.21 -1.41
N TYR A 7 -8.19 -2.87 -2.54
CA TYR A 7 -8.70 -3.10 -3.89
C TYR A 7 -7.62 -3.73 -4.78
N PRO A 8 -7.91 -4.82 -5.51
CA PRO A 8 -6.95 -5.43 -6.41
C PRO A 8 -6.81 -4.61 -7.71
N LEU A 9 -5.61 -4.52 -8.24
CA LEU A 9 -5.32 -3.98 -9.57
C LEU A 9 -4.46 -4.97 -10.34
N GLU A 10 -4.68 -5.04 -11.65
CA GLU A 10 -3.70 -5.70 -12.53
C GLU A 10 -2.41 -4.88 -12.54
N SER A 11 -1.27 -5.58 -12.60
CA SER A 11 0.03 -4.92 -12.68
C SER A 11 0.32 -4.48 -14.11
N GLU A 12 0.91 -3.29 -14.23
CA GLU A 12 1.50 -2.83 -15.48
C GLU A 12 2.67 -3.75 -15.87
N ALA A 13 2.63 -4.28 -17.09
CA ALA A 13 3.69 -5.12 -17.63
C ALA A 13 5.02 -4.32 -17.68
N GLY A 14 6.10 -4.89 -17.14
CA GLY A 14 7.44 -4.27 -17.17
C GLY A 14 7.78 -3.37 -15.97
N ALA A 15 6.89 -3.23 -14.99
CA ALA A 15 7.23 -2.55 -13.73
C ALA A 15 8.20 -3.40 -12.89
N SER A 16 9.43 -2.91 -12.71
CA SER A 16 10.48 -3.49 -11.87
C SER A 16 10.23 -3.20 -10.39
N ALA A 17 9.17 -3.80 -9.83
CA ALA A 17 8.87 -3.73 -8.41
C ALA A 17 8.75 -5.14 -7.80
N GLY A 18 9.26 -5.30 -6.58
CA GLY A 18 9.19 -6.56 -5.83
C GLY A 18 7.90 -6.69 -4.99
N PRO A 19 7.45 -7.90 -4.65
CA PRO A 19 6.33 -8.08 -3.72
C PRO A 19 6.56 -7.35 -2.39
N GLY A 20 5.56 -6.60 -1.95
CA GLY A 20 5.60 -5.76 -0.74
C GLY A 20 6.07 -4.33 -0.99
N GLU A 21 6.59 -4.02 -2.17
CA GLU A 21 7.08 -2.68 -2.51
C GLU A 21 5.94 -1.66 -2.67
N VAL A 22 6.10 -0.50 -2.04
CA VAL A 22 5.15 0.62 -2.14
C VAL A 22 5.41 1.42 -3.41
N LEU A 23 4.39 1.51 -4.27
CA LEU A 23 4.44 2.18 -5.58
C LEU A 23 3.89 3.62 -5.54
N GLY A 24 3.40 4.07 -4.38
CA GLY A 24 2.80 5.39 -4.19
C GLY A 24 1.27 5.37 -4.21
N GLU A 25 0.66 6.55 -4.19
CA GLU A 25 -0.80 6.68 -4.23
C GLU A 25 -1.34 6.47 -5.66
N THR A 26 -2.49 5.80 -5.78
CA THR A 26 -3.20 5.62 -7.05
C THR A 26 -4.70 5.77 -6.83
N ASP A 27 -5.40 6.17 -7.89
CA ASP A 27 -6.86 6.16 -7.94
C ASP A 27 -7.37 4.79 -8.42
N THR A 28 -8.51 4.34 -7.90
CA THR A 28 -9.28 3.19 -8.36
C THR A 28 -10.77 3.54 -8.39
N PRO A 29 -11.65 2.69 -8.94
CA PRO A 29 -13.10 2.90 -8.85
C PRO A 29 -13.64 3.05 -7.42
N GLU A 30 -12.89 2.55 -6.42
CA GLU A 30 -13.27 2.59 -5.00
C GLU A 30 -12.73 3.81 -4.22
N GLY A 31 -11.87 4.61 -4.87
CA GLY A 31 -11.24 5.80 -4.29
C GLY A 31 -9.72 5.82 -4.48
N ARG A 32 -9.07 6.77 -3.79
CA ARG A 32 -7.61 6.95 -3.80
C ARG A 32 -6.96 6.22 -2.63
N GLY A 33 -5.90 5.45 -2.89
CA GLY A 33 -5.24 4.64 -1.87
C GLY A 33 -3.77 4.36 -2.18
N LEU A 34 -3.10 3.62 -1.29
CA LEU A 34 -1.69 3.27 -1.43
C LEU A 34 -1.51 1.99 -2.25
N ARG A 35 -0.88 2.08 -3.41
CA ARG A 35 -0.56 0.92 -4.27
C ARG A 35 0.68 0.19 -3.75
N VAL A 36 0.56 -1.13 -3.61
CA VAL A 36 1.61 -2.03 -3.18
C VAL A 36 1.72 -3.18 -4.18
N ARG A 37 2.94 -3.48 -4.64
CA ARG A 37 3.19 -4.62 -5.52
C ARG A 37 2.99 -5.92 -4.75
N THR A 38 2.37 -6.92 -5.38
CA THR A 38 2.27 -8.27 -4.82
C THR A 38 3.02 -9.28 -5.70
N GLY A 39 2.85 -10.58 -5.45
CA GLY A 39 3.40 -11.62 -6.34
C GLY A 39 2.75 -11.62 -7.73
N GLU A 40 1.48 -11.22 -7.81
CA GLU A 40 0.73 -11.09 -9.05
C GLU A 40 -0.25 -9.92 -8.92
N GLY A 41 -0.13 -8.91 -9.78
CA GLY A 41 -0.92 -7.70 -9.63
C GLY A 41 -0.46 -6.83 -8.46
N ASP A 42 -1.21 -5.76 -8.25
CA ASP A 42 -1.02 -4.81 -7.17
C ASP A 42 -2.22 -4.79 -6.24
N LEU A 43 -2.01 -4.35 -5.01
CA LEU A 43 -3.04 -4.15 -4.02
C LEU A 43 -3.05 -2.68 -3.60
N VAL A 44 -4.22 -2.04 -3.67
CA VAL A 44 -4.42 -0.66 -3.24
C VAL A 44 -5.03 -0.66 -1.85
N LEU A 45 -4.28 -0.18 -0.85
CA LEU A 45 -4.73 -0.11 0.53
C LEU A 45 -5.47 1.21 0.76
N PHE A 46 -6.70 1.12 1.27
CA PHE A 46 -7.48 2.31 1.65
C PHE A 46 -7.47 2.56 3.13
N GLU A 47 -7.58 1.49 3.93
CA GLU A 47 -7.75 1.60 5.37
C GLU A 47 -6.87 0.61 6.13
N VAL A 48 -6.12 1.13 7.09
CA VAL A 48 -5.12 0.39 7.85
C VAL A 48 -5.24 0.69 9.33
N GLN A 49 -4.65 -0.19 10.15
CA GLN A 49 -4.54 0.02 11.58
C GLN A 49 -3.13 -0.37 12.06
N PRO A 50 -2.33 0.60 12.50
CA PRO A 50 -1.05 0.35 13.13
C PRO A 50 -1.22 -0.44 14.44
N PRO A 51 -0.18 -1.18 14.90
CA PRO A 51 -0.21 -1.84 16.21
C PRO A 51 -0.56 -0.83 17.32
N GLY A 52 -1.58 -1.13 18.14
CA GLY A 52 -2.04 -0.26 19.22
C GLY A 52 -2.76 1.03 18.79
N GLY A 53 -2.86 1.30 17.48
CA GLY A 53 -3.51 2.51 16.94
C GLY A 53 -4.98 2.31 16.58
N ARG A 54 -5.65 3.41 16.23
CA ARG A 54 -6.99 3.40 15.61
C ARG A 54 -6.92 3.05 14.12
N ARG A 55 -8.03 2.58 13.56
CA ARG A 55 -8.23 2.47 12.10
C ARG A 55 -8.18 3.87 11.48
N MET A 56 -7.51 4.00 10.34
CA MET A 56 -7.30 5.25 9.61
C MET A 56 -7.09 5.01 8.10
N ALA A 57 -7.13 6.07 7.29
CA ALA A 57 -6.80 5.98 5.88
C ALA A 57 -5.32 5.61 5.68
N ALA A 58 -5.01 4.83 4.64
CA ALA A 58 -3.66 4.42 4.32
C ALA A 58 -2.75 5.63 4.02
N ALA A 59 -3.25 6.61 3.28
CA ALA A 59 -2.52 7.84 3.00
C ALA A 59 -2.13 8.61 4.29
N ASP A 60 -3.02 8.65 5.29
CA ASP A 60 -2.74 9.30 6.56
C ASP A 60 -1.66 8.57 7.37
N TYR A 61 -1.66 7.23 7.33
CA TYR A 61 -0.61 6.44 7.97
C TYR A 61 0.79 6.76 7.39
N LEU A 62 0.88 6.99 6.08
CA LEU A 62 2.14 7.30 5.39
C LEU A 62 2.61 8.74 5.58
N ARG A 63 1.70 9.70 5.73
CA ARG A 63 2.07 11.10 6.01
C ARG A 63 2.89 11.23 7.29
N GLY A 64 2.63 10.39 8.29
CA GLY A 64 3.39 10.34 9.55
C GLY A 64 4.64 9.47 9.52
N ARG A 65 4.87 8.70 8.45
CA ARG A 65 5.98 7.77 8.28
C ARG A 65 6.40 7.80 6.81
N SER A 66 7.40 8.61 6.50
CA SER A 66 7.89 8.77 5.12
C SER A 66 8.41 7.43 4.58
N LEU A 67 7.51 6.61 4.04
CA LEU A 67 7.88 5.48 3.18
C LEU A 67 8.28 6.12 1.85
N ALA A 68 9.59 6.25 1.63
CA ALA A 68 10.10 6.60 0.31
C ALA A 68 9.54 5.61 -0.72
N GLY A 69 9.34 6.05 -1.96
CA GLY A 69 9.05 5.13 -3.06
C GLY A 69 10.09 4.01 -3.07
N GLY A 70 9.65 2.76 -3.13
CA GLY A 70 10.53 1.58 -2.99
C GLY A 70 10.61 0.98 -1.57
N ALA A 71 9.94 1.56 -0.57
CA ALA A 71 9.87 0.91 0.75
C ALA A 71 9.11 -0.42 0.68
N VAL A 72 9.63 -1.45 1.35
CA VAL A 72 9.04 -2.80 1.37
C VAL A 72 8.27 -3.03 2.67
N LEU A 73 6.99 -3.38 2.55
CA LEU A 73 6.15 -3.74 3.69
C LEU A 73 6.50 -5.13 4.21
N GLY A 74 6.55 -5.28 5.54
CA GLY A 74 6.80 -6.57 6.19
C GLY A 74 8.27 -6.90 6.39
N GLU A 75 9.18 -6.07 5.87
CA GLU A 75 10.61 -6.19 6.16
C GLU A 75 10.90 -5.73 7.60
N ARG A 76 11.74 -6.49 8.32
CA ARG A 76 12.28 -6.07 9.61
C ARG A 76 13.41 -5.07 9.34
N VAL A 77 13.13 -3.79 9.52
CA VAL A 77 14.17 -2.77 9.75
C VAL A 77 14.60 -2.76 11.20
#